data_AF-A0A437AQC9-F1
#
_entry.id   AF-A0A437AQC9-F1
#
_cell.length_a   1.000
_cell.length_b   1.000
_cell.length_c   1.000
_cell.angle_alpha   90.00
_cell.angle_beta   90.00
_cell.angle_gamma   90.00
#
_symmetry.space_group_name_H-M   'P 1'
#
loop_
_entity.id
_entity.type
_entity.pdbx_description
1 polymer ?
#
loop_
_entity_poly.entity_id
_entity_poly.type
_entity_poly.pdbx_seq_one_letter_code
_entity_poly.pdbx_strand_id
1 'polypeptide(L)'
;MKDKNEKDEQSFVLDKLFLKRKDIKEELKRIEKDIFRNETICLDVSQGSSVMKSLEFYSSNRSDRKKYVIQDSDRIFSKDLPQINKKNN
;
A
#
# COMPACT_ATOMS: atom_id res chain seq x y z
N MET A 1 42.19 25.44 -1.64
CA MET A 1 41.67 24.73 -2.84
C MET A 1 41.00 23.40 -2.51
N LYS A 2 41.43 22.64 -1.48
CA LYS A 2 40.77 21.38 -1.06
C LYS A 2 39.32 21.55 -0.58
N ASP A 3 39.04 22.57 0.24
CA ASP A 3 37.71 22.76 0.85
C ASP A 3 36.58 23.12 -0.13
N LYS A 4 36.90 23.57 -1.35
CA LYS A 4 35.89 23.85 -2.38
C LYS A 4 35.41 22.54 -3.03
N ASN A 5 36.34 21.64 -3.35
CA ASN A 5 36.03 20.32 -3.92
C ASN A 5 35.20 19.46 -2.95
N GLU A 6 35.52 19.49 -1.65
CA GLU A 6 34.76 18.72 -0.65
C GLU A 6 33.32 19.24 -0.47
N LYS A 7 33.11 20.55 -0.58
CA LYS A 7 31.75 21.14 -0.55
C LYS A 7 30.94 20.77 -1.78
N ASP A 8 31.57 20.75 -2.94
CA ASP A 8 30.92 20.38 -4.20
C ASP A 8 30.55 18.88 -4.23
N GLU A 9 31.42 18.02 -3.68
CA GLU A 9 31.13 16.59 -3.48
C GLU A 9 30.00 16.35 -2.48
N GLN A 10 30.00 17.07 -1.34
CA GLN A 10 28.93 16.98 -0.35
C GLN A 10 27.58 17.45 -0.91
N SER A 11 27.57 18.53 -1.70
CA SER A 11 26.37 19.01 -2.40
C SER A 11 25.82 17.96 -3.36
N PHE A 12 26.69 17.34 -4.15
CA PHE A 12 26.29 16.28 -5.09
C PHE A 12 25.69 15.06 -4.39
N VAL A 13 26.28 14.62 -3.27
CA VAL A 13 25.74 13.53 -2.45
C VAL A 13 24.37 13.91 -1.90
N LEU A 14 24.21 15.14 -1.42
CA LEU A 14 22.95 15.63 -0.88
C LEU A 14 21.83 15.65 -1.94
N ASP A 15 22.12 16.12 -3.15
CA ASP A 15 21.18 16.11 -4.28
C ASP A 15 20.76 14.68 -4.66
N LYS A 16 21.72 13.75 -4.70
CA LYS A 16 21.42 12.33 -4.95
C LYS A 16 20.52 11.73 -3.87
N LEU A 17 20.74 12.09 -2.60
CA LEU A 17 19.89 11.66 -1.49
C LEU A 17 18.49 12.27 -1.58
N PHE A 18 18.37 13.54 -2.00
CA PHE A 18 17.07 14.17 -2.23
C PHE A 18 16.29 13.49 -3.35
N LEU A 19 16.96 13.17 -4.46
CA LEU A 19 16.35 12.44 -5.57
C LEU A 19 15.88 11.06 -5.11
N LYS A 20 16.75 10.29 -4.45
CA LYS A 20 16.39 8.98 -3.90
C LYS A 20 15.21 9.06 -2.93
N ARG A 21 15.16 10.08 -2.07
CA ARG A 21 14.03 10.31 -1.16
C ARG A 21 12.73 10.58 -1.92
N LYS A 22 12.79 11.30 -3.05
CA LYS A 22 11.62 11.55 -3.90
C LYS A 22 11.15 10.24 -4.53
N ASP A 23 12.06 9.46 -5.11
CA ASP A 23 11.75 8.19 -5.77
C ASP A 23 11.10 7.19 -4.79
N ILE A 24 11.68 7.05 -3.58
CA ILE A 24 11.12 6.20 -2.53
C ILE A 24 9.70 6.64 -2.14
N LYS A 25 9.43 7.95 -2.09
CA LYS A 25 8.08 8.46 -1.78
C LYS A 25 7.08 8.13 -2.89
N GLU A 26 7.49 8.18 -4.14
CA GLU A 26 6.64 7.81 -5.28
C GLU A 26 6.38 6.31 -5.32
N GLU A 27 7.41 5.51 -5.06
CA GLU A 27 7.30 4.06 -4.93
C GLU A 27 6.41 3.64 -3.77
N LEU A 28 6.53 4.27 -2.61
CA LEU A 28 5.65 4.03 -1.46
C LEU A 28 4.18 4.25 -1.84
N LYS A 29 3.87 5.38 -2.49
CA LYS A 29 2.50 5.68 -2.97
C LYS A 29 1.99 4.61 -3.93
N ARG A 30 2.84 4.10 -4.81
CA ARG A 30 2.49 3.05 -5.76
C ARG A 30 2.16 1.75 -5.02
N ILE A 31 3.02 1.33 -4.09
CA ILE A 31 2.83 0.12 -3.28
C ILE A 31 1.55 0.22 -2.45
N GLU A 32 1.28 1.36 -1.81
CA GLU A 32 0.05 1.55 -1.02
C GLU A 32 -1.21 1.43 -1.88
N LYS A 33 -1.18 1.98 -3.10
CA LYS A 33 -2.28 1.83 -4.07
C LYS A 33 -2.47 0.38 -4.51
N ASP A 34 -1.38 -0.34 -4.71
CA ASP A 34 -1.42 -1.75 -5.09
C ASP A 34 -1.95 -2.64 -3.95
N ILE A 35 -1.61 -2.32 -2.68
CA ILE A 35 -2.20 -3.00 -1.51
C ILE A 35 -3.72 -2.82 -1.52
N PHE A 36 -4.21 -1.58 -1.63
CA PHE A 36 -5.65 -1.31 -1.66
C PHE A 36 -6.36 -2.04 -2.79
N ARG A 37 -5.76 -2.03 -3.98
CA ARG A 37 -6.32 -2.70 -5.16
C ARG A 37 -6.42 -4.21 -4.94
N ASN A 38 -5.33 -4.85 -4.53
CA ASN A 38 -5.31 -6.29 -4.35
C ASN A 38 -6.21 -6.73 -3.19
N GLU A 39 -6.26 -5.96 -2.10
CA GLU A 39 -7.18 -6.19 -1.00
C GLU A 39 -8.64 -6.11 -1.45
N THR A 40 -8.99 -5.12 -2.30
CA THR A 40 -10.33 -5.05 -2.91
C THR A 40 -10.65 -6.32 -3.69
N ILE A 41 -9.74 -6.76 -4.56
CA ILE A 41 -9.93 -7.97 -5.37
C ILE A 41 -10.09 -9.21 -4.48
N CYS A 42 -9.26 -9.34 -3.44
CA CYS A 42 -9.36 -10.44 -2.50
C CYS A 42 -10.70 -10.46 -1.76
N LEU A 43 -11.17 -9.30 -1.28
CA LEU A 43 -12.46 -9.16 -0.60
C LEU A 43 -13.65 -9.39 -1.55
N ASP A 44 -13.55 -9.00 -2.82
CA ASP A 44 -14.57 -9.26 -3.83
C ASP A 44 -14.71 -10.77 -4.11
N VAL A 45 -13.58 -11.45 -4.31
CA VAL A 45 -13.54 -12.91 -4.53
C VAL A 45 -14.04 -13.65 -3.29
N SER A 46 -13.67 -13.17 -2.10
CA SER A 46 -14.04 -13.78 -0.83
C SER A 46 -15.44 -13.41 -0.35
N GLN A 47 -16.16 -12.53 -1.07
CA GLN A 47 -17.44 -11.96 -0.65
C GLN A 47 -17.38 -11.39 0.77
N GLY A 48 -16.35 -10.59 1.06
CA GLY A 48 -16.14 -9.96 2.37
C GLY A 48 -15.69 -10.88 3.48
N SER A 49 -15.46 -12.15 3.19
CA SER A 49 -14.84 -13.03 4.17
C SER A 49 -13.35 -12.67 4.29
N SER A 50 -12.87 -12.58 5.54
CA SER A 50 -11.46 -12.28 5.80
C SER A 50 -10.55 -13.20 5.00
N VAL A 51 -9.52 -12.61 4.37
CA VAL A 51 -8.49 -13.30 3.58
C VAL A 51 -7.72 -14.34 4.43
N MET A 52 -7.87 -14.30 5.75
CA MET A 52 -7.31 -15.25 6.73
C MET A 52 -8.14 -16.52 6.95
N LYS A 53 -9.23 -16.77 6.19
CA LYS A 53 -9.98 -18.03 6.35
C LYS A 53 -9.27 -19.20 5.66
N SER A 54 -9.44 -20.40 6.23
CA SER A 54 -8.78 -21.61 5.74
C SER A 54 -9.17 -21.93 4.29
N LEU A 55 -8.28 -22.62 3.57
CA LEU A 55 -8.51 -23.08 2.20
C LEU A 55 -9.86 -23.80 2.02
N GLU A 56 -10.33 -24.51 3.05
CA GLU A 56 -11.63 -25.17 3.07
C GLU A 56 -12.79 -24.19 2.90
N PHE A 57 -12.71 -22.98 3.45
CA PHE A 57 -13.75 -21.95 3.29
C PHE A 57 -13.94 -21.55 1.81
N TYR A 58 -12.84 -21.50 1.05
CA TYR A 58 -12.85 -21.16 -0.37
C TYR A 58 -13.28 -22.33 -1.26
N SER A 59 -12.96 -23.56 -0.85
CA SER A 59 -13.33 -24.77 -1.58
C SER A 59 -14.79 -25.20 -1.38
N SER A 60 -15.39 -24.87 -0.22
CA SER A 60 -16.70 -25.40 0.18
C SER A 60 -17.90 -24.47 -0.09
N ASN A 61 -17.69 -23.16 -0.27
CA ASN A 61 -18.79 -22.21 -0.46
C ASN A 61 -19.14 -21.99 -1.95
N ARG A 62 -19.65 -23.05 -2.61
CA ARG A 62 -20.46 -22.93 -3.84
C ARG A 62 -21.94 -23.06 -3.49
N SER A 63 -22.55 -22.03 -2.89
CA SER A 63 -24.02 -21.88 -2.89
C SER A 63 -24.45 -20.57 -2.23
N ASP A 64 -25.15 -19.75 -3.02
CA ASP A 64 -26.17 -18.78 -2.63
C ASP A 64 -25.90 -17.90 -1.40
N ARG A 65 -24.89 -17.04 -1.47
CA ARG A 65 -24.75 -15.92 -0.51
C ARG A 65 -24.97 -14.60 -1.21
N LYS A 66 -25.87 -13.79 -0.64
CA LYS A 66 -26.18 -12.42 -1.05
C LYS A 66 -24.88 -11.64 -1.26
N LYS A 67 -24.80 -10.84 -2.33
CA LYS A 67 -23.64 -9.98 -2.62
C LYS A 67 -23.23 -9.24 -1.35
N TYR A 68 -22.06 -9.57 -0.82
CA TYR A 68 -21.53 -8.88 0.34
C TYR A 68 -21.07 -7.48 -0.08
N VAL A 69 -21.44 -6.46 0.69
CA VAL A 69 -21.00 -5.08 0.45
C VAL A 69 -19.74 -4.84 1.27
N ILE A 70 -18.59 -4.77 0.59
CA ILE A 70 -17.30 -4.50 1.20
C ILE A 70 -17.32 -3.14 1.89
N GLN A 71 -16.97 -3.12 3.18
CA GLN A 71 -16.79 -1.92 3.99
C GLN A 71 -15.30 -1.60 4.10
N ASP A 72 -14.97 -0.34 4.37
CA ASP A 72 -13.58 0.07 4.62
C ASP A 72 -13.00 -0.59 5.88
N SER A 73 -13.85 -0.99 6.83
CA SER A 73 -13.43 -1.77 8.01
C SER A 73 -12.88 -3.15 7.68
N ASP A 74 -13.24 -3.71 6.53
CA ASP A 74 -12.81 -5.04 6.10
C ASP A 74 -11.39 -5.00 5.52
N ARG A 75 -10.89 -3.79 5.23
CA ARG A 75 -9.58 -3.53 4.62
C ARG A 75 -8.47 -3.42 5.67
N ILE A 76 -8.21 -4.54 6.35
CA ILE A 76 -7.25 -4.63 7.45
C ILE A 76 -5.81 -4.25 7.06
N PHE A 77 -5.41 -4.44 5.80
CA PHE A 77 -4.07 -4.10 5.31
C PHE A 77 -3.97 -2.63 4.91
N SER A 78 -5.06 -2.03 4.42
CA SER A 78 -5.10 -0.62 4.04
C SER A 78 -5.35 0.34 5.21
N LYS A 79 -5.82 -0.18 6.36
CA LYS A 79 -6.26 0.62 7.52
C LYS A 79 -5.20 1.55 8.10
N ASP A 80 -3.92 1.19 8.01
CA ASP A 80 -2.83 1.98 8.58
C ASP A 80 -2.00 2.70 7.52
N LEU A 81 -2.42 2.65 6.24
CA LEU A 81 -1.66 3.26 5.15
C LEU A 81 -1.89 4.77 5.08
N PRO A 82 -0.84 5.60 5.23
CA PRO A 82 -0.98 7.05 5.35
C PRO A 82 -1.57 7.72 4.11
N GLN A 83 -1.39 7.20 2.89
CA GLN A 83 -2.01 7.82 1.70
C GLN A 83 -3.50 7.49 1.53
N ILE A 84 -3.97 6.41 2.14
CA ILE A 84 -5.37 5.97 2.06
C ILE A 84 -6.17 6.64 3.18
N ASN A 85 -5.55 6.81 4.36
CA ASN A 85 -6.18 7.40 5.55
C ASN A 85 -5.93 8.90 5.70
N LYS A 86 -5.66 9.63 4.60
CA LYS A 86 -5.74 11.10 4.62
C LYS A 86 -7.19 11.53 4.82
N LYS A 87 -7.71 11.37 6.03
CA LYS A 87 -8.72 12.26 6.56
C LYS A 87 -8.05 13.62 6.64
N ASN A 88 -8.53 14.54 5.81
CA ASN A 88 -8.16 15.94 5.87
C ASN A 88 -8.32 16.41 7.33
N ASN A 89 -7.20 16.71 7.99
CA ASN A 89 -7.18 17.65 9.10
C ASN A 89 -6.95 19.05 8.50
#